data_AF-X1B9B7-F1
#
_entry.id   AF-X1B9B7-F1
#
_cell.length_a   1.000
_cell.length_b   1.000
_cell.length_c   1.000
_cell.angle_alpha   90.00
_cell.angle_beta   90.00
_cell.angle_gamma   90.00
#
_symmetry.space_group_name_H-M   'P 1'
#
loop_
_entity.id
_entity.type
_entity.pdbx_description
1 polymer ?
#
loop_
_entity_poly.entity_id
_entity_poly.type
_entity_poly.pdbx_seq_one_letter_code
_entity_poly.pdbx_strand_id
1 'polypeptide(L)'
;EEWQAEQEQQKPVVTAENIAEVVSMWTGIPVVQLAADETTRLLEMEEVLHRRIIGQDEAINTIAKAVRRARAGLKDPRHPIGNFIFLGPTGVGKTELVRALAEFMFGSEDTLIRLDMSEFMEKFAISRLVGAPPI
;
A
#
# COMPACT_ATOMS: atom_id res chain seq x y z
N GLU A 1 -1.14 -45.20 -27.08
CA GLU A 1 -2.40 -44.65 -26.54
C GLU A 1 -2.31 -44.41 -25.03
N GLU A 2 -1.66 -45.27 -24.24
CA GLU A 2 -1.44 -45.05 -22.79
C GLU A 2 -0.60 -43.79 -22.44
N TRP A 3 0.37 -43.42 -23.28
CA TRP A 3 1.21 -42.21 -23.07
C TRP A 3 0.45 -40.88 -23.17
N GLN A 4 -0.67 -40.83 -23.89
CA GLN A 4 -1.48 -39.60 -23.99
C GLN A 4 -2.46 -39.49 -22.81
N ALA A 5 -2.92 -40.62 -22.26
CA ALA A 5 -3.82 -40.64 -21.11
C ALA A 5 -3.12 -40.24 -19.79
N GLU A 6 -1.83 -40.59 -19.62
CA GLU A 6 -1.04 -40.13 -18.46
C GLU A 6 -0.76 -38.62 -18.49
N GLN A 7 -0.59 -38.04 -19.68
CA GLN A 7 -0.38 -36.59 -19.85
C GLN A 7 -1.66 -35.78 -19.65
N GLU A 8 -2.84 -36.38 -19.83
CA GLU A 8 -4.13 -35.74 -19.57
C GLU A 8 -4.52 -35.71 -18.09
N GLN A 9 -3.89 -36.53 -17.25
CA GLN A 9 -4.20 -36.70 -15.83
C GLN A 9 -3.52 -35.68 -14.90
N GLN A 10 -2.56 -34.89 -15.39
CA GLN A 10 -1.89 -33.85 -14.61
C GLN A 10 -2.20 -32.46 -15.17
N LYS A 11 -3.48 -32.05 -15.14
CA LYS A 11 -3.80 -30.63 -15.34
C LYS A 11 -3.33 -29.87 -14.09
N PRO A 12 -2.33 -28.97 -14.19
CA PRO A 12 -1.90 -28.20 -13.04
C PRO A 12 -3.07 -27.35 -12.53
N VAL A 13 -3.42 -27.53 -11.27
CA VAL A 13 -4.48 -26.77 -10.61
C VAL A 13 -3.88 -25.48 -10.10
N VAL A 14 -4.38 -24.34 -10.59
CA VAL A 14 -3.97 -23.02 -10.11
C VAL A 14 -4.71 -22.72 -8.81
N THR A 15 -3.94 -22.47 -7.76
CA THR A 15 -4.45 -22.08 -6.43
C THR A 15 -4.35 -20.57 -6.22
N ALA A 16 -5.02 -20.06 -5.19
CA ALA A 16 -4.93 -18.64 -4.82
C ALA A 16 -3.49 -18.25 -4.43
N GLU A 17 -2.75 -19.18 -3.83
CA GLU A 17 -1.34 -19.04 -3.48
C GLU A 17 -0.46 -18.85 -4.71
N ASN A 18 -0.74 -19.58 -5.81
CA ASN A 18 0.00 -19.40 -7.06
C ASN A 18 -0.24 -18.01 -7.68
N ILE A 19 -1.47 -17.50 -7.61
CA ILE A 19 -1.80 -16.15 -8.09
C ILE A 19 -1.11 -15.11 -7.21
N ALA A 20 -1.15 -15.30 -5.89
CA ALA A 20 -0.52 -14.42 -4.90
C ALA A 20 0.99 -14.29 -5.13
N GLU A 21 1.68 -15.41 -5.37
CA GLU A 21 3.12 -15.44 -5.64
C GLU A 21 3.49 -14.64 -6.90
N VAL A 22 2.77 -14.84 -7.99
CA VAL A 22 3.01 -14.10 -9.25
C VAL A 22 2.77 -12.60 -9.08
N VAL A 23 1.68 -12.22 -8.42
CA VAL A 23 1.37 -10.80 -8.15
C VAL A 23 2.42 -10.17 -7.25
N SER A 24 2.90 -10.89 -6.22
CA SER A 24 4.00 -10.44 -5.37
C SER A 24 5.29 -10.24 -6.13
N MET A 25 5.66 -11.16 -7.04
CA MET A 25 6.85 -11.00 -7.88
C MET A 25 6.78 -9.75 -8.78
N TRP A 26 5.61 -9.47 -9.37
CA TRP A 26 5.44 -8.32 -10.26
C TRP A 26 5.39 -6.98 -9.52
N THR A 27 4.71 -6.96 -8.38
CA THR A 27 4.48 -5.72 -7.63
C THR A 27 5.56 -5.42 -6.59
N GLY A 28 6.34 -6.43 -6.19
CA GLY A 28 7.23 -6.37 -5.04
C GLY A 28 6.52 -6.37 -3.69
N ILE A 29 5.19 -6.58 -3.66
CA ILE A 29 4.36 -6.50 -2.45
C ILE A 29 3.89 -7.91 -2.02
N PRO A 30 4.19 -8.40 -0.81
CA PRO A 30 3.76 -9.72 -0.34
C PRO A 30 2.23 -9.87 -0.25
N VAL A 31 1.66 -10.88 -0.91
CA VAL A 31 0.20 -11.13 -0.97
C VAL A 31 -0.25 -12.23 0.00
N VAL A 32 0.66 -13.12 0.43
CA VAL A 32 0.31 -14.36 1.17
C VAL A 32 -0.16 -14.12 2.62
N GLN A 33 0.03 -12.93 3.20
CA GLN A 33 -0.37 -12.63 4.58
C GLN A 33 -1.84 -12.21 4.78
N LEU A 34 -2.67 -12.20 3.73
CA LEU A 34 -3.76 -11.22 3.65
C LEU A 34 -5.19 -11.66 4.04
N ALA A 35 -5.54 -12.94 4.16
CA ALA A 35 -6.99 -13.27 4.23
C ALA A 35 -7.64 -13.14 5.63
N ALA A 36 -7.11 -13.82 6.65
CA ALA A 36 -7.68 -13.80 8.01
C ALA A 36 -6.90 -12.89 8.97
N ASP A 37 -5.57 -12.96 8.92
CA ASP A 37 -4.68 -12.18 9.79
C ASP A 37 -4.71 -10.68 9.47
N GLU A 38 -4.98 -10.28 8.21
CA GLU A 38 -5.03 -8.87 7.83
C GLU A 38 -6.16 -8.11 8.54
N THR A 39 -7.33 -8.72 8.67
CA THR A 39 -8.47 -8.05 9.31
C THR A 39 -8.17 -7.75 10.78
N THR A 40 -7.64 -8.73 11.51
CA THR A 40 -7.22 -8.55 12.91
C THR A 40 -6.11 -7.51 13.03
N ARG A 41 -5.10 -7.59 12.16
CA ARG A 41 -4.01 -6.60 12.10
C ARG A 41 -4.53 -5.18 11.88
N LEU A 42 -5.51 -4.98 11.00
CA LEU A 42 -6.11 -3.67 10.72
C LEU A 42 -6.94 -3.12 11.89
N LEU A 43 -7.46 -3.96 12.78
CA LEU A 43 -8.12 -3.53 14.01
C LEU A 43 -7.12 -2.99 15.03
N GLU A 44 -5.88 -3.47 15.00
CA GLU A 44 -4.79 -3.04 15.88
C GLU A 44 -3.98 -1.86 15.30
N MET A 45 -4.36 -1.33 14.13
CA MET A 45 -3.57 -0.31 13.41
C MET A 45 -3.27 0.92 14.25
N GLU A 46 -4.26 1.48 14.94
CA GLU A 46 -4.07 2.64 15.81
C GLU A 46 -3.04 2.37 16.90
N GLU A 47 -3.12 1.23 17.58
CA GLU A 47 -2.17 0.87 18.63
C GLU A 47 -0.76 0.70 18.08
N VAL A 48 -0.60 0.01 16.94
CA VAL A 48 0.71 -0.20 16.34
C VAL A 48 1.34 1.12 15.91
N LEU A 49 0.56 2.03 15.31
CA LEU A 49 1.06 3.37 14.94
C LEU A 49 1.44 4.18 16.18
N HIS A 50 0.67 4.10 17.28
CA HIS A 50 0.97 4.80 18.52
C HIS A 50 2.25 4.34 19.23
N ARG A 51 2.76 3.15 18.94
CA ARG A 51 4.08 2.70 19.46
C ARG A 51 5.23 3.59 18.97
N ARG A 52 5.06 4.24 17.82
CA ARG A 52 6.06 5.10 17.19
C ARG A 52 5.64 6.57 17.13
N ILE A 53 4.34 6.83 17.00
CA ILE A 53 3.78 8.18 16.85
C ILE A 53 3.13 8.63 18.15
N ILE A 54 3.70 9.66 18.76
CA ILE A 54 3.17 10.27 19.98
C ILE A 54 2.14 11.35 19.59
N GLY A 55 0.93 11.25 20.14
CA GLY A 55 -0.20 12.13 19.80
C GLY A 55 -0.74 11.85 18.40
N GLN A 56 -1.22 12.90 17.71
CA GLN A 56 -1.82 12.79 16.36
C GLN A 56 -3.04 11.85 16.29
N ASP A 57 -3.78 11.69 17.40
CA ASP A 57 -4.86 10.71 17.54
C ASP A 57 -5.93 10.84 16.44
N GLU A 58 -6.30 12.09 16.12
CA GLU A 58 -7.28 12.39 15.07
C GLU A 58 -6.80 11.91 13.69
N ALA A 59 -5.53 12.18 13.37
CA ALA A 59 -4.94 11.80 12.09
C ALA A 59 -4.86 10.28 11.96
N ILE A 60 -4.36 9.60 13.00
CA ILE A 60 -4.24 8.14 13.06
C ILE A 60 -5.62 7.48 12.90
N ASN A 61 -6.62 7.92 13.67
CA ASN A 61 -7.98 7.38 13.62
C ASN A 61 -8.63 7.59 12.23
N THR A 62 -8.41 8.77 11.63
CA THR A 62 -8.95 9.11 10.30
C THR A 62 -8.35 8.22 9.22
N ILE A 63 -7.04 7.99 9.26
CA ILE A 63 -6.33 7.09 8.34
C ILE A 63 -6.81 5.65 8.53
N ALA A 64 -6.85 5.15 9.76
CA ALA A 64 -7.25 3.78 10.05
C ALA A 64 -8.68 3.48 9.57
N LYS A 65 -9.62 4.41 9.77
CA LYS A 65 -10.97 4.32 9.22
C LYS A 65 -10.98 4.25 7.69
N ALA A 66 -10.16 5.06 7.00
CA ALA A 66 -10.10 5.05 5.53
C ALA A 66 -9.54 3.73 5.00
N VAL A 67 -8.46 3.21 5.61
CA VAL A 67 -7.87 1.93 5.21
C VAL A 67 -8.85 0.78 5.43
N ARG A 68 -9.52 0.73 6.59
CA ARG A 68 -10.52 -0.31 6.87
C ARG A 68 -11.68 -0.28 5.88
N ARG A 69 -12.20 0.91 5.52
CA ARG A 69 -13.24 1.05 4.48
C ARG A 69 -12.77 0.52 3.11
N ALA A 70 -11.53 0.84 2.73
CA ALA A 70 -10.97 0.39 1.46
C ALA A 70 -10.80 -1.13 1.42
N ARG A 71 -10.29 -1.73 2.49
CA ARG A 71 -10.06 -3.17 2.61
C ARG A 71 -11.36 -3.98 2.70
N ALA A 72 -12.40 -3.40 3.29
CA ALA A 72 -13.76 -3.98 3.29
C ALA A 72 -14.46 -3.92 1.92
N GLY A 73 -13.80 -3.40 0.86
CA GLY A 73 -14.40 -3.27 -0.47
C GLY A 73 -15.46 -2.16 -0.58
N LEU A 74 -15.52 -1.25 0.39
CA LEU A 74 -16.52 -0.19 0.46
C LEU A 74 -16.09 1.13 -0.22
N LYS A 75 -14.95 1.15 -0.93
CA LYS A 75 -14.49 2.32 -1.70
C LYS A 75 -14.66 2.11 -3.21
N ASP A 76 -14.83 3.20 -3.94
CA ASP A 76 -14.73 3.18 -5.41
C ASP A 76 -13.30 2.74 -5.82
N PRO A 77 -13.15 1.68 -6.64
CA PRO A 77 -11.85 1.22 -7.12
C PRO A 77 -11.04 2.29 -7.87
N ARG A 78 -11.71 3.28 -8.47
CA ARG A 78 -11.08 4.36 -9.24
C ARG A 78 -10.45 5.47 -8.39
N HIS A 79 -10.67 5.46 -7.09
CA HIS A 79 -10.14 6.48 -6.17
C HIS A 79 -9.06 5.87 -5.26
N PRO A 80 -8.08 6.66 -4.78
CA PRO A 80 -7.12 6.17 -3.79
C PRO A 80 -7.79 5.68 -2.50
N ILE A 81 -7.07 4.89 -1.69
CA ILE A 81 -7.54 4.39 -0.38
C ILE A 81 -7.93 5.56 0.55
N GLY A 82 -7.13 6.62 0.53
CA GLY A 82 -7.39 7.85 1.24
C GLY A 82 -6.53 8.97 0.68
N ASN A 83 -7.12 10.17 0.64
CA ASN A 83 -6.44 11.40 0.26
C ASN A 83 -6.39 12.29 1.50
N PHE A 84 -5.19 12.57 1.99
CA PHE A 84 -4.99 13.31 3.24
C PHE A 84 -4.13 14.54 3.00
N ILE A 85 -4.44 15.61 3.73
CA ILE A 85 -3.60 16.80 3.81
C ILE A 85 -3.25 16.98 5.29
N PHE A 86 -1.96 16.88 5.59
CA PHE A 86 -1.46 17.06 6.95
C PHE A 86 -1.02 18.50 7.16
N LEU A 87 -1.69 19.22 8.06
CA LEU A 87 -1.41 20.61 8.37
C LEU A 87 -0.61 20.75 9.68
N GLY A 88 0.04 21.90 9.86
CA GLY A 88 0.75 22.27 11.10
C GLY A 88 2.24 22.56 10.89
N PRO A 89 2.99 22.89 11.95
CA PRO A 89 4.41 23.26 11.86
C PRO A 89 5.31 22.06 11.54
N THR A 90 6.55 22.31 11.14
CA THR A 90 7.55 21.25 10.92
C THR A 90 7.91 20.54 12.24
N GLY A 91 8.37 19.30 12.16
CA GLY A 91 8.82 18.53 13.33
C GLY A 91 7.73 17.84 14.17
N VAL A 92 6.44 18.09 13.92
CA VAL A 92 5.32 17.49 14.72
C VAL A 92 4.96 16.04 14.36
N GLY A 93 5.76 15.36 13.53
CA GLY A 93 5.55 13.94 13.20
C GLY A 93 4.69 13.64 11.96
N LYS A 94 4.33 14.64 11.13
CA LYS A 94 3.55 14.40 9.89
C LYS A 94 4.20 13.38 8.94
N THR A 95 5.48 13.59 8.61
CA THR A 95 6.23 12.68 7.73
C THR A 95 6.49 11.34 8.39
N GLU A 96 6.70 11.36 9.71
CA GLU A 96 6.94 10.15 10.50
C GLU A 96 5.71 9.24 10.52
N LEU A 97 4.51 9.81 10.66
CA LEU A 97 3.25 9.07 10.56
C LEU A 97 3.11 8.36 9.20
N VAL A 98 3.52 9.01 8.12
CA VAL A 98 3.47 8.41 6.78
C VAL A 98 4.48 7.26 6.64
N ARG A 99 5.68 7.39 7.22
CA ARG A 99 6.68 6.30 7.26
C ARG A 99 6.18 5.10 8.06
N ALA A 100 5.67 5.33 9.27
CA ALA A 100 5.10 4.29 10.12
C ALA A 100 3.91 3.60 9.43
N LEU A 101 3.09 4.35 8.69
CA LEU A 101 2.00 3.78 7.89
C LEU A 101 2.52 2.89 6.76
N ALA A 102 3.57 3.31 6.04
CA ALA A 102 4.16 2.51 4.96
C ALA A 102 4.73 1.19 5.50
N GLU A 103 5.46 1.24 6.60
CA GLU A 103 5.95 0.05 7.32
C GLU A 103 4.80 -0.85 7.77
N PHE A 104 3.75 -0.28 8.38
CA PHE A 104 2.59 -1.04 8.81
C PHE A 104 1.85 -1.72 7.64
N MET A 105 1.71 -1.04 6.50
CA MET A 105 0.93 -1.53 5.37
C MET A 105 1.70 -2.48 4.46
N PHE A 106 3.01 -2.29 4.31
CA PHE A 106 3.82 -2.96 3.29
C PHE A 106 5.09 -3.62 3.84
N GLY A 107 5.32 -3.53 5.15
CA GLY A 107 6.45 -4.16 5.84
C GLY A 107 7.78 -3.41 5.75
N SER A 108 7.84 -2.29 5.02
CA SER A 108 9.03 -1.45 4.95
C SER A 108 8.67 0.01 4.67
N GLU A 109 9.40 0.94 5.30
CA GLU A 109 9.35 2.37 4.99
C GLU A 109 9.82 2.69 3.58
N ASP A 110 10.68 1.87 2.99
CA ASP A 110 11.27 2.12 1.67
C ASP A 110 10.23 1.99 0.53
N THR A 111 9.08 1.41 0.84
CA THR A 111 7.91 1.38 -0.05
C THR A 111 7.25 2.75 -0.19
N LEU A 112 7.60 3.72 0.67
CA LEU A 112 7.11 5.08 0.60
C LEU A 112 7.70 5.80 -0.62
N ILE A 113 6.87 6.02 -1.62
CA ILE A 113 7.18 6.92 -2.73
C ILE A 113 7.03 8.36 -2.24
N ARG A 114 8.16 9.05 -2.06
CA ARG A 114 8.21 10.44 -1.62
C ARG A 114 8.51 11.36 -2.80
N LEU A 115 7.65 12.36 -2.99
CA LEU A 115 7.87 13.47 -3.91
C LEU A 115 8.10 14.75 -3.09
N ASP A 116 9.25 15.39 -3.28
CA ASP A 116 9.52 16.70 -2.67
C ASP A 116 8.91 17.80 -3.54
N MET A 117 7.78 18.34 -3.09
CA MET A 117 7.03 19.38 -3.80
C MET A 117 7.85 20.67 -4.00
N SER A 118 8.86 20.92 -3.15
CA SER A 118 9.73 22.08 -3.27
C SER A 118 10.55 22.03 -4.57
N GLU A 119 10.86 20.83 -5.06
CA GLU A 119 11.59 20.66 -6.32
C GLU A 119 10.72 20.85 -7.57
N PHE A 120 9.39 20.98 -7.42
CA PHE A 120 8.46 21.16 -8.54
C PHE A 120 7.93 22.59 -8.68
N MET A 121 8.55 23.54 -7.97
CA MET A 121 8.17 24.96 -8.01
C MET A 121 8.53 25.63 -9.34
N GLU A 122 9.54 25.12 -10.06
CA GLU A 122 9.96 25.65 -11.35
C GLU A 122 9.19 25.06 -12.52
N LYS A 123 8.85 25.89 -13.51
CA LYS A 123 8.01 25.52 -14.66
C LYS A 123 8.56 24.34 -15.47
N PHE A 124 9.87 24.19 -15.55
CA PHE A 124 10.51 23.10 -16.30
C PHE A 124 10.65 21.81 -15.48
N ALA A 125 10.61 21.89 -14.14
CA ALA A 125 10.72 20.73 -13.26
C ALA A 125 9.48 19.82 -13.31
N ILE A 126 8.34 20.33 -13.80
CA ILE A 126 7.10 19.58 -14.04
C ILE A 126 7.34 18.39 -14.97
N SER A 127 8.24 18.52 -15.95
CA SER A 127 8.59 17.44 -16.89
C SER A 127 9.11 16.17 -16.19
N ARG A 128 9.68 16.28 -14.99
CA ARG A 128 10.12 15.12 -14.18
C ARG A 128 8.96 14.33 -13.58
N LEU A 129 7.79 14.96 -13.43
CA LEU A 129 6.58 14.31 -12.89
C LEU A 129 5.68 13.76 -13.99
N VAL A 130 5.48 14.52 -15.07
CA VAL A 130 4.53 14.17 -16.15
C VAL A 130 5.20 13.55 -17.39
N GLY A 131 6.53 13.52 -17.41
CA GLY A 131 7.31 13.14 -18.58
C GLY A 131 7.67 14.35 -19.45
N ALA A 132 8.81 14.25 -20.14
CA ALA A 132 9.16 15.24 -21.16
C ALA A 132 8.22 15.08 -22.37
N PRO A 133 7.85 16.19 -23.05
CA PRO A 133 7.13 16.10 -24.32
C PRO A 133 7.92 15.25 -25.32
N PRO A 134 7.26 14.42 -26.15
CA PRO A 134 7.95 13.70 -27.22
C PRO A 134 8.59 14.72 -28.17
N ILE A 135 9.88 14.51 -28.45
CA ILE A 135 10.73 15.35 -29.32
C ILE A 135 10.36 15.08 -30.79
#